data_AF-A0A1C5RVV7-F1
#
_entry.id   AF-A0A1C5RVV7-F1
#
_cell.length_a   1.000
_cell.length_b   1.000
_cell.length_c   1.000
_cell.angle_alpha   90.00
_cell.angle_beta   90.00
_cell.angle_gamma   90.00
#
_symmetry.space_group_name_H-M   'P 1'
#
loop_
_entity.id
_entity.type
_entity.pdbx_description
1 polymer ?
#
loop_
_entity_poly.entity_id
_entity_poly.type
_entity_poly.pdbx_seq_one_letter_code
_entity_poly.pdbx_strand_id
1 'polypeptide(L)'
;MLQYNIHLRTVNDFRNYANMIVRFNIAGFVRVRKEEINMYDILEIMSQGPVDSMILNLTKYTPAQIPELEHYMEEANFFNDLNTEDVSNIA
;
A
#
# COMPACT_ATOMS: atom_id res chain seq x y z
N MET A 1 -4.09 1.32 14.39
CA MET A 1 -3.77 0.73 13.08
C MET A 1 -4.33 1.67 12.04
N LEU A 2 -3.50 2.12 11.10
CA LEU A 2 -3.93 2.94 9.97
C LEU A 2 -4.08 2.07 8.74
N GLN A 3 -5.09 2.36 7.92
CA GLN A 3 -5.43 1.55 6.76
C GLN A 3 -5.57 2.46 5.54
N TYR A 4 -4.89 2.09 4.45
CA TYR A 4 -4.93 2.81 3.18
C TYR A 4 -5.30 1.86 2.05
N ASN A 5 -6.19 2.31 1.16
CA ASN A 5 -6.47 1.63 -0.08
C ASN A 5 -5.53 2.18 -1.15
N ILE A 6 -4.66 1.32 -1.68
CA ILE A 6 -3.64 1.70 -2.64
C ILE A 6 -3.63 0.79 -3.86
N HIS A 7 -2.99 1.22 -4.94
CA HIS A 7 -2.69 0.39 -6.11
C HIS A 7 -1.19 0.28 -6.38
N LEU A 8 -0.78 -0.83 -7.00
CA LEU A 8 0.58 -1.05 -7.51
C LEU A 8 0.48 -1.74 -8.87
N ARG A 9 0.43 -0.96 -9.95
CA ARG A 9 0.18 -1.43 -11.32
C ARG A 9 1.45 -1.46 -12.16
N THR A 10 2.33 -0.49 -11.96
CA THR A 10 3.52 -0.28 -12.78
C THR A 10 4.80 -0.57 -12.02
N VAL A 11 5.89 -0.83 -12.75
CA VAL A 11 7.25 -0.92 -12.17
C VAL A 11 7.60 0.33 -11.36
N ASN A 12 7.10 1.50 -11.76
CA ASN A 12 7.35 2.73 -11.03
C ASN A 12 6.61 2.77 -9.69
N ASP A 13 5.42 2.20 -9.61
CA ASP A 13 4.64 2.11 -8.38
C ASP A 13 5.38 1.23 -7.36
N PHE A 14 5.90 0.07 -7.79
CA PHE A 14 6.73 -0.80 -6.94
C PHE A 14 8.02 -0.11 -6.49
N ARG A 15 8.67 0.67 -7.37
CA ARG A 15 9.85 1.47 -7.00
C ARG A 15 9.51 2.50 -5.92
N ASN A 16 8.43 3.25 -6.10
CA ASN A 16 7.98 4.23 -5.12
C ASN A 16 7.60 3.54 -3.80
N TYR A 17 6.99 2.36 -3.86
CA TYR A 17 6.61 1.60 -2.67
C TYR A 17 7.87 1.17 -1.90
N ALA A 18 8.87 0.65 -2.61
CA ALA A 18 10.17 0.31 -2.00
C ALA A 18 10.86 1.53 -1.37
N ASN A 19 10.79 2.69 -2.02
CA ASN A 19 11.32 3.94 -1.46
C ASN A 19 10.56 4.39 -0.21
N MET A 20 9.22 4.26 -0.20
CA MET A 20 8.38 4.59 0.94
C MET A 20 8.78 3.80 2.19
N ILE A 21 8.88 2.47 2.06
CA ILE A 21 9.16 1.60 3.22
C ILE A 21 10.58 1.79 3.79
N VAL A 22 11.51 2.33 3.01
CA VAL A 22 12.86 2.69 3.46
C VAL A 22 12.90 4.09 4.08
N ARG A 23 12.11 5.03 3.55
CA ARG A 23 12.08 6.44 4.00
C ARG A 23 11.37 6.63 5.33
N PHE A 24 10.28 5.91 5.55
CA PHE A 24 9.42 6.10 6.73
C PHE A 24 9.59 4.96 7.73
N ASN A 25 9.60 5.30 9.03
CA ASN A 25 9.63 4.30 10.10
C ASN A 25 8.23 3.73 10.34
N ILE A 26 7.79 2.89 9.40
CA ILE A 26 6.48 2.26 9.36
C ILE A 26 6.65 0.75 9.24
N ALA A 27 5.76 -0.02 9.88
CA ALA A 27 5.68 -1.47 9.74
C ALA A 27 4.22 -1.93 9.71
N GLY A 28 3.98 -3.08 9.08
CA GLY A 28 2.66 -3.48 8.70
C GLY A 28 2.64 -4.63 7.71
N PHE A 29 1.49 -4.80 7.07
CA PHE A 29 1.27 -5.79 6.02
C PHE A 29 0.35 -5.22 4.96
N VAL A 30 0.43 -5.75 3.75
CA VAL A 30 -0.53 -5.49 2.70
C VAL A 30 -1.48 -6.68 2.58
N ARG A 31 -2.77 -6.40 2.40
CA ARG A 31 -3.79 -7.40 2.11
C ARG A 31 -4.19 -7.31 0.65
N VAL A 32 -4.00 -8.41 -0.07
CA VAL A 32 -4.29 -8.53 -1.51
C VAL A 32 -4.75 -9.96 -1.80
N ARG A 33 -5.83 -10.12 -2.58
CA ARG A 33 -6.36 -11.44 -3.02
C ARG A 33 -6.49 -12.49 -1.89
N LYS A 34 -6.91 -12.05 -0.69
CA LYS A 34 -7.08 -12.86 0.54
C LYS A 34 -5.77 -13.29 1.23
N GLU A 35 -4.62 -12.81 0.76
CA GLU A 35 -3.31 -13.00 1.40
C GLU A 35 -2.93 -11.76 2.22
N GLU A 36 -2.24 -12.00 3.34
CA GLU A 36 -1.59 -10.96 4.13
C GLU A 36 -0.07 -11.11 3.95
N ILE A 37 0.52 -10.14 3.27
CA ILE A 37 1.93 -10.14 2.91
C ILE A 37 2.65 -9.10 3.74
N ASN A 38 3.78 -9.46 4.33
CA ASN A 38 4.61 -8.50 5.04
C ASN A 38 4.98 -7.34 4.09
N MET A 39 4.78 -6.09 4.53
CA MET A 39 5.02 -4.93 3.66
C MET A 39 6.47 -4.78 3.17
N TYR A 40 7.42 -5.47 3.82
CA TYR A 40 8.82 -5.50 3.39
C TYR A 40 9.12 -6.58 2.36
N ASP A 41 8.22 -7.53 2.14
CA ASP A 41 8.40 -8.61 1.16
C ASP A 41 7.99 -8.15 -0.24
N ILE A 42 8.78 -7.24 -0.81
CA ILE A 42 8.49 -6.63 -2.11
C ILE A 42 8.38 -7.70 -3.22
N LEU A 43 9.16 -8.78 -3.16
CA LEU A 43 9.11 -9.83 -4.19
C LEU A 43 7.80 -10.60 -4.14
N GLU A 44 7.31 -10.95 -2.94
CA GLU A 44 5.99 -11.55 -2.77
C GLU A 44 4.88 -10.61 -3.27
N ILE A 45 4.96 -9.31 -2.92
CA ILE A 45 4.00 -8.29 -3.39
C ILE A 45 4.04 -8.16 -4.92
N MET A 46 5.22 -8.13 -5.53
CA MET A 46 5.39 -8.07 -6.99
C MET A 46 4.90 -9.35 -7.68
N SER A 47 5.01 -10.51 -7.03
CA SER A 47 4.54 -11.79 -7.57
C SER A 47 3.02 -11.83 -7.79
N GLN A 48 2.27 -10.96 -7.09
CA GLN A 48 0.84 -10.77 -7.30
C GLN A 48 0.52 -10.10 -8.66
N GLY A 49 1.53 -9.54 -9.33
CA GLY A 49 1.40 -8.79 -10.59
C GLY A 49 0.83 -7.39 -10.37
N PRO A 50 0.33 -6.74 -11.43
CA PRO A 50 -0.41 -5.48 -11.30
C PRO A 50 -1.65 -5.66 -10.42
N VAL A 51 -1.80 -4.78 -9.43
CA VAL A 51 -2.91 -4.80 -8.48
C VAL A 51 -3.62 -3.46 -8.49
N ASP A 52 -4.89 -3.48 -8.89
CA ASP A 52 -5.75 -2.28 -8.91
C ASP A 52 -6.20 -1.85 -7.53
N SER A 53 -6.24 -2.76 -6.55
CA SER A 53 -6.63 -2.45 -5.17
C SER A 53 -5.97 -3.43 -4.20
N MET A 54 -5.25 -2.88 -3.24
CA MET A 54 -4.75 -3.57 -2.06
C MET A 54 -4.88 -2.69 -0.83
N ILE A 55 -4.88 -3.32 0.33
CA ILE A 55 -5.03 -2.61 1.60
C ILE A 55 -3.70 -2.63 2.34
N LEU A 56 -3.06 -1.47 2.46
CA LEU A 56 -1.90 -1.27 3.32
C LEU A 56 -2.34 -1.04 4.76
N ASN A 57 -1.98 -1.94 5.66
CA ASN A 57 -2.25 -1.85 7.09
C ASN A 57 -0.98 -1.50 7.85
N LEU A 58 -0.90 -0.30 8.42
CA LEU A 58 0.21 0.13 9.27
C LEU A 58 -0.11 -0.18 10.74
N THR A 59 0.70 -1.07 11.31
CA THR A 59 0.59 -1.51 12.72
C THR A 59 1.59 -0.81 13.62
N LYS A 60 2.73 -0.36 13.07
CA LYS A 60 3.70 0.50 13.75
C LYS A 60 4.00 1.71 12.87
N TYR A 61 3.92 2.89 13.45
CA TYR A 61 4.20 4.15 12.78
C TYR A 61 4.46 5.25 13.81
N THR A 62 5.15 6.31 13.40
CA THR A 62 5.32 7.52 14.20
C THR A 62 4.25 8.53 13.79
N PRO A 63 3.30 8.93 14.66
CA PRO A 63 2.20 9.83 14.29
C PRO A 63 2.64 11.14 13.64
N ALA A 64 3.78 11.70 14.06
CA ALA A 64 4.34 12.93 13.49
C ALA A 64 4.80 12.79 12.02
N GLN A 65 5.07 11.57 11.54
CA GLN A 65 5.48 11.31 10.16
C GLN A 65 4.31 11.01 9.23
N ILE A 66 3.09 10.80 9.77
CA ILE A 66 1.92 10.42 8.95
C ILE A 66 1.57 11.47 7.90
N PRO A 67 1.55 12.79 8.19
CA PRO A 67 1.27 13.78 7.15
C PRO A 67 2.29 13.77 5.99
N GLU A 68 3.57 13.56 6.29
CA GLU A 68 4.61 13.47 5.26
C GLU A 68 4.51 12.16 4.46
N LEU A 69 4.16 11.06 5.12
CA LEU A 69 3.89 9.78 4.48
C LEU A 69 2.71 9.91 3.51
N GLU A 70 1.58 10.45 3.96
CA GLU A 70 0.38 10.61 3.14
C GLU A 70 0.64 11.52 1.95
N HIS A 71 1.38 12.62 2.15
CA HIS A 71 1.81 13.49 1.06
C HIS A 71 2.70 12.74 0.05
N TYR A 72 3.66 11.93 0.51
CA TYR A 72 4.48 11.09 -0.37
C TYR A 72 3.63 10.10 -1.17
N MET A 73 2.64 9.46 -0.53
CA MET A 73 1.74 8.51 -1.17
C MET A 73 0.85 9.18 -2.22
N GLU A 74 0.45 10.43 -1.98
CA GLU A 74 -0.29 11.26 -2.95
C GLU A 74 0.60 11.62 -4.15
N GLU A 75 1.83 12.11 -3.94
CA GLU A 75 2.78 12.41 -5.03
C GLU A 75 3.15 11.17 -5.85
N ALA A 76 3.26 10.02 -5.19
CA ALA A 76 3.53 8.73 -5.82
C ALA A 76 2.28 8.14 -6.52
N ASN A 77 1.12 8.79 -6.39
CA ASN A 77 -0.17 8.38 -6.91
C ASN A 77 -0.53 6.95 -6.48
N PHE A 78 -0.49 6.66 -5.18
CA PHE A 78 -0.86 5.35 -4.65
C PHE A 78 -2.35 5.22 -4.36
N PHE A 79 -3.02 6.29 -3.98
CA PHE A 79 -4.40 6.23 -3.55
C PHE A 79 -5.31 5.87 -4.71
N ASN A 80 -6.23 4.94 -4.47
CA ASN A 80 -7.29 4.64 -5.42
C ASN A 80 -8.40 5.68 -5.31
N ASP A 81 -8.73 6.33 -6.43
CA ASP A 81 -9.95 7.12 -6.59
C ASP A 81 -11.22 6.24 -6.72
N LEU A 82 -11.07 4.91 -6.70
CA LEU A 82 -12.18 3.97 -6.82
C LEU A 82 -12.98 3.95 -5.51
N ASN A 83 -14.21 4.47 -5.59
CA ASN A 83 -15.22 4.45 -4.53
C ASN A 83 -15.26 3.07 -3.83
N THR A 84 -15.30 3.10 -2.50
CA THR A 84 -15.34 1.96 -1.57
C THR A 84 -16.49 0.95 -1.77
N GLU A 85 -17.33 1.10 -2.79
CA GLU A 85 -18.48 0.22 -3.06
C GLU A 85 -18.12 -1.03 -3.91
N ASP A 86 -17.04 -1.00 -4.70
CA ASP A 86 -16.71 -2.11 -5.62
C ASP A 86 -16.07 -3.34 -4.95
N VAL A 87 -15.68 -3.24 -3.67
CA VAL A 87 -15.12 -4.38 -2.92
C VAL A 87 -16.22 -5.36 -2.47
N SER A 88 -17.49 -5.03 -2.70
CA SER A 88 -18.66 -5.81 -2.26
C SER A 88 -19.01 -6.98 -3.18
N ASN A 89 -18.42 -7.09 -4.38
CA ASN A 89 -18.86 -8.03 -5.41
C ASN A 89 -17.87 -9.16 -5.75
N ILE A 90 -16.91 -9.45 -4.87
CA ILE A 90 -16.06 -10.64 -5.00
C ILE A 90 -16.27 -11.54 -3.78
N ALA A 91 -17.47 -12.12 -3.70
CA ALA A 91 -17.81 -13.25 -2.84
C ALA A 91 -17.99 -14.50 -3.69
#